data_AF-A0A8H7WK96-F1
#
_entry.id   AF-A0A8H7WK96-F1
#
_cell.length_a   1.000
_cell.length_b   1.000
_cell.length_c   1.000
_cell.angle_alpha   90.00
_cell.angle_beta   90.00
_cell.angle_gamma   90.00
#
_symmetry.space_group_name_H-M   'P 1'
#
loop_
_entity.id
_entity.type
_entity.pdbx_description
1 polymer ?
#
loop_
_entity_poly.entity_id
_entity_poly.type
_entity_poly.pdbx_seq_one_letter_code
_entity_poly.pdbx_strand_id
1 'polypeptide(L)'
;MPGYIGAIPGMYFDTKSEKYFAIQANYAAPASSSYSSQDVKRRKLRDEKEVEAAKKEERQARRIRQAKILHEPLAGGSLRRETGIDGFNPAQILAGGLVPRGHHTLIVPSNREMGSGIFSIGHKPDVGSSVFELRHAINGYIQLYQFDLQNSNLSSQDFGLDFQNYAEDRIAGRPLTTEITSVCANETYGTLATTWLICAASYGIMLSPTRVEDVDENNIHLDRRQVVLGPGVSRGSDVCIFSSTPAPPQSNLLFAFGTSAGVLATDNHGSFDTTFVTPAPDKDQPDDTFAVDFLADNPSILLSGGRRGVLSLTDLRIPMSSAKPDTITHPSSITHIRQIDQHRLIVSGLNSNLAQYDLRFRRTRNLRPTPEQRTKAKSKLNLRPTTAILTYPDYQNSASHQAGFDIDLEAGIVAAAQEADEFTPAVQLFSLHGGYKLASPLANGFQAKGDEDLLVKCLRFARDSDSGMKSLYVGQKKVIQRYAWGEVDDG
;
A
#
# COMPACT_ATOMS: atom_id res chain seq x y z
N MET A 1 10.99 28.85 29.99
CA MET A 1 11.84 27.70 30.31
C MET A 1 12.85 28.15 31.36
N PRO A 2 12.65 27.85 32.65
CA PRO A 2 13.68 28.06 33.66
C PRO A 2 14.91 27.20 33.30
N GLY A 3 16.14 27.74 33.43
CA GLY A 3 17.39 27.00 33.21
C GLY A 3 17.98 26.99 31.79
N TYR A 4 17.25 27.45 30.76
CA TYR A 4 17.80 27.58 29.40
C TYR A 4 18.50 28.93 29.21
N ILE A 5 19.81 28.91 28.96
CA ILE A 5 20.68 30.09 28.83
C ILE A 5 21.13 30.31 27.37
N GLY A 6 20.54 29.58 26.42
CA GLY A 6 20.91 29.62 25.00
C GLY A 6 21.84 28.48 24.58
N ALA A 7 22.25 28.49 23.31
CA ALA A 7 23.15 27.47 22.75
C ALA A 7 24.58 27.69 23.24
N ILE A 8 25.08 26.75 24.07
CA ILE A 8 26.48 26.73 24.51
C ILE A 8 27.27 25.82 23.57
N PRO A 9 28.35 26.30 22.92
CA PRO A 9 29.17 25.47 22.03
C PRO A 9 29.68 24.20 22.75
N GLY A 10 29.51 23.04 22.11
CA GLY A 10 29.93 21.75 22.67
C GLY A 10 29.01 21.17 23.76
N MET A 11 27.91 21.84 24.12
CA MET A 11 26.92 21.31 25.07
C MET A 11 25.52 21.21 24.47
N TYR A 12 24.77 20.20 24.90
CA TYR A 12 23.37 19.96 24.56
C TYR A 12 22.49 20.16 25.78
N PHE A 13 21.44 20.97 25.68
CA PHE A 13 20.45 21.15 26.74
C PHE A 13 19.37 20.08 26.61
N ASP A 14 19.25 19.22 27.61
CA ASP A 14 18.17 18.24 27.68
C ASP A 14 16.97 18.85 28.42
N THR A 15 15.85 18.95 27.71
CA THR A 15 14.61 19.56 28.19
C THR A 15 13.93 18.74 29.29
N LYS A 16 14.17 17.43 29.37
CA LYS A 16 13.60 16.57 30.42
C LYS A 16 14.32 16.71 31.75
N SER A 17 15.63 16.92 31.71
CA SER A 17 16.47 17.02 32.89
C SER A 17 16.86 18.45 33.26
N GLU A 18 16.44 19.43 32.44
CA GLU A 18 16.70 20.87 32.57
C GLU A 18 18.20 21.20 32.76
N LYS A 19 19.08 20.43 32.11
CA LYS A 19 20.54 20.52 32.29
C LYS A 19 21.30 20.45 30.97
N TYR A 20 22.51 21.03 30.96
CA TYR A 20 23.45 20.95 29.84
C TYR A 20 24.37 19.74 29.99
N PHE A 21 24.55 18.99 28.91
CA PHE A 21 25.45 17.84 28.81
C PHE A 21 26.49 18.09 27.72
N ALA A 22 27.73 17.67 27.97
CA ALA A 22 28.80 17.78 26.97
C ALA A 22 28.54 16.80 25.80
N ILE A 23 28.64 17.30 24.57
CA ILE A 23 28.50 16.49 23.36
C ILE A 23 29.80 15.72 23.14
N GLN A 24 29.73 14.39 23.13
CA GLN A 24 30.87 13.54 22.87
C GLN A 24 31.04 13.27 21.36
N ALA A 25 32.28 13.15 20.89
CA ALA A 25 32.55 12.72 19.53
C ALA A 25 32.16 11.24 19.35
N ASN A 26 31.67 10.86 18.17
CA ASN A 26 31.10 9.52 17.94
C ASN A 26 32.07 8.37 18.24
N TYR A 27 33.37 8.58 18.04
CA TYR A 27 34.41 7.59 18.31
C TYR A 27 34.83 7.50 19.79
N ALA A 28 34.46 8.50 20.60
CA ALA A 28 34.80 8.61 22.02
C ALA A 28 33.61 8.31 22.95
N ALA A 29 32.42 8.10 22.37
CA ALA A 29 31.19 7.80 23.10
C ALA A 29 31.01 6.27 23.19
N PRO A 30 30.70 5.71 24.37
CA PRO A 30 30.21 4.33 24.48
C PRO A 30 29.00 4.11 23.58
N ALA A 31 28.82 2.90 23.04
CA ALA A 31 27.70 2.58 22.13
C ALA A 31 26.30 2.84 22.74
N SER A 32 26.20 2.98 24.06
CA SER A 32 24.97 3.30 24.81
C SER A 32 24.85 4.77 25.23
N SER A 33 25.78 5.66 24.83
CA SER A 33 25.80 7.06 25.25
C SER A 33 24.65 7.84 24.60
N SER A 34 23.79 8.44 25.43
CA SER A 34 22.65 9.26 24.98
C SER A 34 23.02 10.65 24.43
N TYR A 35 24.31 11.04 24.49
CA TYR A 35 24.77 12.41 24.22
C TYR A 35 25.91 12.46 23.18
N SER A 36 25.97 11.49 22.26
CA SER A 36 26.89 11.53 21.12
C SER A 36 26.52 12.65 20.13
N SER A 37 27.46 13.06 19.29
CA SER A 37 27.21 14.11 18.29
C SER A 37 26.13 13.72 17.27
N GLN A 38 26.01 12.43 16.94
CA GLN A 38 24.92 11.90 16.10
C GLN A 38 23.59 11.94 16.85
N ASP A 39 23.53 11.47 18.10
CA ASP A 39 22.29 11.47 18.90
C ASP A 39 21.75 12.88 19.14
N VAL A 40 22.63 13.85 19.39
CA VAL A 40 22.23 15.24 19.60
C VAL A 40 21.69 15.86 18.32
N LYS A 41 22.30 15.61 17.15
CA LYS A 41 21.77 16.07 15.85
C LYS A 41 20.39 15.46 15.59
N ARG A 42 20.25 14.17 15.88
CA ARG A 42 19.02 13.39 15.73
C ARG A 42 17.89 13.91 16.63
N ARG A 43 18.17 14.19 17.90
CA ARG A 43 17.21 14.82 18.83
C ARG A 43 16.83 16.24 18.43
N LYS A 44 17.77 17.06 17.96
CA LYS A 44 17.43 18.40 17.43
C LYS A 44 16.48 18.34 16.24
N LEU A 45 16.73 17.41 15.32
CA LEU A 45 15.82 17.17 14.18
C LEU A 45 14.45 16.67 14.65
N ARG A 46 14.39 15.85 15.71
CA ARG A 46 13.14 15.42 16.34
C ARG A 46 12.35 16.59 16.89
N ASP A 47 12.98 17.41 17.73
CA ASP A 47 12.33 18.56 18.35
C ASP A 47 11.87 19.56 17.29
N GLU A 48 12.66 19.77 16.23
CA GLU A 48 12.29 20.61 15.10
C GLU A 48 11.08 20.05 14.33
N LYS A 49 11.07 18.74 14.01
CA LYS A 49 9.91 18.07 13.38
C LYS A 49 8.67 18.14 14.28
N GLU A 50 8.78 17.90 15.58
CA GLU A 50 7.68 17.98 16.55
C GLU A 50 7.11 19.40 16.65
N VAL A 51 7.99 20.42 16.70
CA VAL A 51 7.59 21.83 16.70
C VAL A 51 6.94 22.23 15.37
N GLU A 52 7.46 21.76 14.24
CA GLU A 52 6.86 21.99 12.93
C GLU A 52 5.48 21.31 12.80
N ALA A 53 5.35 20.08 13.29
CA ALA A 53 4.07 19.35 13.34
C ALA A 53 3.05 20.10 14.20
N ALA A 54 3.43 20.51 15.41
CA ALA A 54 2.56 21.29 16.30
C ALA A 54 2.15 22.63 15.67
N LYS A 55 3.08 23.34 15.02
CA LYS A 55 2.76 24.59 14.28
C LYS A 55 1.85 24.33 13.09
N LYS A 56 2.00 23.21 12.38
CA LYS A 56 1.12 22.82 11.27
C LYS A 56 -0.28 22.50 11.77
N GLU A 57 -0.39 21.74 12.84
CA GLU A 57 -1.65 21.41 13.52
C GLU A 57 -2.35 22.68 14.00
N GLU A 58 -1.63 23.60 14.65
CA GLU A 58 -2.17 24.88 15.08
C GLU A 58 -2.66 25.74 13.89
N ARG A 59 -1.90 25.77 12.78
CA ARG A 59 -2.33 26.47 11.55
C ARG A 59 -3.55 25.83 10.91
N GLN A 60 -3.67 24.50 10.92
CA GLN A 60 -4.83 23.79 10.41
C GLN A 60 -6.06 24.05 11.28
N ALA A 61 -5.93 23.97 12.59
CA ALA A 61 -6.99 24.31 13.54
C ALA A 61 -7.50 25.75 13.32
N ARG A 62 -6.60 26.71 13.04
CA ARG A 62 -6.96 28.11 12.73
C ARG A 62 -7.60 28.32 11.35
N ARG A 63 -7.39 27.42 10.38
CA ARG A 63 -8.01 27.50 9.03
C ARG A 63 -9.48 27.09 9.06
N ILE A 64 -9.85 26.20 9.98
CA ILE A 64 -11.23 25.76 10.15
C ILE A 64 -11.90 26.71 11.15
N ARG A 65 -12.56 27.76 10.66
CA ARG A 65 -13.48 28.54 11.49
C ARG A 65 -14.73 27.71 11.71
N GLN A 66 -14.84 27.07 12.88
CA GLN A 66 -16.08 26.40 13.27
C GLN A 66 -17.22 27.42 13.29
N ALA A 67 -18.38 27.02 12.76
CA ALA A 67 -19.57 27.85 12.82
C ALA A 67 -19.95 28.09 14.28
N LYS A 68 -20.33 29.33 14.65
CA LYS A 68 -20.68 29.70 16.03
C LYS A 68 -21.73 28.77 16.65
N ILE A 69 -22.68 28.30 15.83
CA ILE A 69 -23.73 27.37 16.24
C ILE A 69 -23.18 26.06 16.82
N LEU A 70 -22.00 25.60 16.39
CA LEU A 70 -21.35 24.40 16.93
C LEU A 70 -20.86 24.59 18.36
N HIS A 71 -20.77 25.82 18.88
CA HIS A 71 -20.44 26.08 20.28
C HIS A 71 -21.68 26.18 21.18
N GLU A 72 -22.89 26.21 20.61
CA GLU A 72 -24.13 26.20 21.37
C GLU A 72 -24.39 24.80 21.95
N PRO A 73 -24.72 24.66 23.25
CA PRO A 73 -24.82 23.34 23.87
C PRO A 73 -25.91 22.43 23.27
N LEU A 74 -27.06 22.98 22.89
CA LEU A 74 -28.18 22.20 22.33
C LEU A 74 -28.08 22.03 20.80
N ALA A 75 -28.04 23.16 20.07
CA ALA A 75 -27.95 23.14 18.61
C ALA A 75 -26.57 22.67 18.14
N GLY A 76 -25.51 23.13 18.79
CA GLY A 76 -24.15 22.69 18.48
C GLY A 76 -23.87 21.28 18.93
N GLY A 77 -24.37 20.83 20.09
CA GLY A 77 -24.25 19.44 20.52
C GLY A 77 -24.93 18.46 19.56
N SER A 78 -26.16 18.76 19.13
CA SER A 78 -26.87 17.97 18.11
C SER A 78 -26.16 18.02 16.75
N LEU A 79 -25.78 19.21 16.27
CA LEU A 79 -25.03 19.32 15.02
C LEU A 79 -23.68 18.62 15.09
N ARG A 80 -22.89 18.74 16.16
CA ARG A 80 -21.59 18.05 16.29
C ARG A 80 -21.75 16.54 16.30
N ARG A 81 -22.86 16.02 16.85
CA ARG A 81 -23.23 14.60 16.77
C ARG A 81 -23.62 14.21 15.35
N GLU A 82 -24.44 15.02 14.68
CA GLU A 82 -24.90 14.77 13.30
C GLU A 82 -23.80 14.95 12.25
N THR A 83 -22.86 15.86 12.47
CA THR A 83 -21.69 16.10 11.61
C THR A 83 -20.47 15.27 12.00
N GLY A 84 -20.58 14.44 13.06
CA GLY A 84 -19.51 13.55 13.52
C GLY A 84 -18.28 14.23 14.15
N ILE A 85 -18.38 15.51 14.53
CA ILE A 85 -17.27 16.29 15.09
C ILE A 85 -16.97 15.91 16.56
N ASP A 86 -18.02 15.68 17.36
CA ASP A 86 -17.92 15.03 18.69
C ASP A 86 -18.40 13.57 18.60
N GLY A 87 -18.52 13.04 17.38
CA GLY A 87 -19.14 11.76 17.09
C GLY A 87 -18.20 10.58 17.30
N PHE A 88 -18.81 9.45 17.63
CA PHE A 88 -18.22 8.11 17.50
C PHE A 88 -17.46 8.01 16.17
N ASN A 89 -16.14 7.93 16.23
CA ASN A 89 -15.28 7.76 15.08
C ASN A 89 -14.91 6.26 14.97
N PRO A 90 -15.70 5.46 14.22
CA PRO A 90 -15.48 4.02 14.14
C PRO A 90 -14.07 3.70 13.64
N ALA A 91 -13.56 4.48 12.67
CA ALA A 91 -12.23 4.27 12.13
C ALA A 91 -11.14 4.38 13.21
N GLN A 92 -11.24 5.35 14.13
CA GLN A 92 -10.28 5.51 15.22
C GLN A 92 -10.37 4.39 16.26
N ILE A 93 -11.57 3.91 16.58
CA ILE A 93 -11.77 2.80 17.52
C ILE A 93 -11.23 1.51 16.93
N LEU A 94 -11.54 1.25 15.66
CA LEU A 94 -11.08 0.06 14.95
C LEU A 94 -9.57 0.08 14.76
N ALA A 95 -9.00 1.20 14.31
CA ALA A 95 -7.55 1.36 14.17
C ALA A 95 -6.80 1.20 15.51
N GLY A 96 -7.37 1.72 16.60
CA GLY A 96 -6.80 1.59 17.94
C GLY A 96 -6.87 0.17 18.51
N GLY A 97 -7.90 -0.59 18.13
CA GLY A 97 -8.11 -1.98 18.57
C GLY A 97 -7.43 -3.05 17.70
N LEU A 98 -6.67 -2.66 16.67
CA LEU A 98 -5.89 -3.61 15.86
C LEU A 98 -4.71 -4.14 16.67
N VAL A 99 -4.81 -5.40 17.10
CA VAL A 99 -3.80 -6.11 17.88
C VAL A 99 -3.12 -7.18 17.02
N PRO A 100 -1.80 -7.39 17.17
CA PRO A 100 -1.10 -8.45 16.44
C PRO A 100 -1.67 -9.81 16.86
N ARG A 101 -2.21 -10.57 15.91
CA ARG A 101 -2.86 -11.88 16.14
C ARG A 101 -2.25 -12.92 15.20
N GLY A 102 -0.96 -13.16 15.40
CA GLY A 102 -0.15 -14.14 14.70
C GLY A 102 0.62 -13.59 13.49
N HIS A 103 1.66 -14.32 13.08
CA HIS A 103 2.51 -13.95 11.96
C HIS A 103 2.94 -15.19 11.18
N HIS A 104 3.07 -15.06 9.86
CA HIS A 104 3.64 -16.10 9.00
C HIS A 104 5.07 -15.68 8.62
N THR A 105 6.05 -16.47 9.05
CA THR A 105 7.45 -16.30 8.64
C THR A 105 7.81 -17.37 7.62
N LEU A 106 8.34 -16.92 6.48
CA LEU A 106 8.80 -17.78 5.42
C LEU A 106 10.09 -18.52 5.82
N ILE A 107 10.03 -19.86 5.85
CA ILE A 107 11.17 -20.74 6.09
C ILE A 107 11.73 -21.17 4.72
N VAL A 108 12.80 -20.50 4.25
CA VAL A 108 13.47 -20.85 2.98
C VAL A 108 14.85 -21.44 3.28
N PRO A 109 15.27 -22.54 2.62
CA PRO A 109 16.63 -23.05 2.71
C PRO A 109 17.65 -21.98 2.28
N SER A 110 18.74 -21.87 3.04
CA SER A 110 19.73 -20.80 2.93
C SER A 110 20.51 -20.86 1.61
N ASN A 111 20.34 -19.82 0.77
CA ASN A 111 21.42 -18.86 0.40
C ASN A 111 21.12 -17.96 -0.80
N ARG A 112 19.97 -18.04 -1.50
CA ARG A 112 19.75 -17.17 -2.69
C ARG A 112 18.32 -16.68 -2.92
N GLU A 113 17.36 -17.01 -2.08
CA GLU A 113 15.96 -16.64 -2.30
C GLU A 113 15.50 -15.62 -1.25
N MET A 114 15.28 -14.39 -1.71
CA MET A 114 14.71 -13.31 -0.90
C MET A 114 13.17 -13.41 -0.96
N GLY A 115 12.50 -13.39 0.18
CA GLY A 115 11.05 -13.21 0.21
C GLY A 115 10.69 -11.81 -0.27
N SER A 116 9.61 -11.69 -1.04
CA SER A 116 9.19 -10.40 -1.61
C SER A 116 8.30 -9.58 -0.69
N GLY A 117 7.71 -10.19 0.35
CA GLY A 117 6.67 -9.58 1.18
C GLY A 117 5.36 -9.32 0.44
N ILE A 118 5.24 -9.72 -0.82
CA ILE A 118 4.02 -9.62 -1.64
C ILE A 118 3.20 -10.87 -1.41
N PHE A 119 1.90 -10.68 -1.19
CA PHE A 119 0.98 -11.78 -0.97
C PHE A 119 -0.43 -11.44 -1.44
N SER A 120 -1.27 -12.46 -1.56
CA SER A 120 -2.73 -12.29 -1.65
C SER A 120 -3.43 -13.23 -0.67
N ILE A 121 -4.64 -12.84 -0.26
CA ILE A 121 -5.46 -13.60 0.68
C ILE A 121 -6.82 -13.85 0.06
N GLY A 122 -7.31 -15.09 0.15
CA GLY A 122 -8.64 -15.48 -0.28
C GLY A 122 -9.38 -16.24 0.82
N HIS A 123 -10.55 -15.76 1.22
CA HIS A 123 -11.40 -16.45 2.19
C HIS A 123 -12.02 -17.72 1.56
N LYS A 124 -12.14 -18.80 2.34
CA LYS A 124 -12.70 -20.09 1.91
C LYS A 124 -13.89 -20.50 2.80
N PRO A 125 -15.02 -19.78 2.68
CA PRO A 125 -16.22 -20.09 3.47
C PRO A 125 -16.81 -21.47 3.13
N ASP A 126 -16.48 -22.02 1.95
CA ASP A 126 -16.84 -23.37 1.51
C ASP A 126 -16.12 -24.47 2.30
N VAL A 127 -14.93 -24.19 2.83
CA VAL A 127 -14.13 -25.14 3.61
C VAL A 127 -14.40 -25.01 5.10
N GLY A 128 -14.53 -23.77 5.60
CA GLY A 128 -14.87 -23.50 6.99
C GLY A 128 -15.02 -22.01 7.27
N SER A 129 -15.70 -21.67 8.36
CA SER A 129 -16.09 -20.30 8.68
C SER A 129 -14.94 -19.37 9.09
N SER A 130 -13.75 -19.93 9.31
CA SER A 130 -12.53 -19.16 9.62
C SER A 130 -11.33 -19.66 8.81
N VAL A 131 -11.59 -20.20 7.62
CA VAL A 131 -10.57 -20.77 6.74
C VAL A 131 -10.22 -19.79 5.64
N PHE A 132 -8.93 -19.52 5.45
CA PHE A 132 -8.45 -18.66 4.37
C PHE A 132 -7.17 -19.22 3.72
N GLU A 133 -6.96 -18.88 2.46
CA GLU A 133 -5.73 -19.13 1.73
C GLU A 133 -4.83 -17.89 1.79
N LEU A 134 -3.55 -18.10 2.09
CA LEU A 134 -2.49 -17.13 1.89
C LEU A 134 -1.59 -17.58 0.75
N ARG A 135 -1.40 -16.70 -0.22
CA ARG A 135 -0.55 -16.95 -1.38
C ARG A 135 0.64 -16.03 -1.28
N HIS A 136 1.77 -16.56 -0.82
CA HIS A 136 2.98 -15.78 -0.52
C HIS A 136 3.94 -15.87 -1.70
N ALA A 137 4.28 -14.72 -2.29
CA ALA A 137 5.22 -14.62 -3.39
C ALA A 137 6.67 -14.59 -2.88
N ILE A 138 7.48 -15.48 -3.44
CA ILE A 138 8.89 -15.64 -3.12
C ILE A 138 9.64 -15.57 -4.43
N ASN A 139 10.86 -15.02 -4.46
CA ASN A 139 11.57 -14.85 -5.73
C ASN A 139 11.59 -16.15 -6.57
N GLY A 140 10.79 -16.15 -7.64
CA GLY A 140 10.63 -17.23 -8.60
C GLY A 140 9.58 -18.32 -8.31
N TYR A 141 8.83 -18.28 -7.21
CA TYR A 141 7.73 -19.22 -6.92
C TYR A 141 6.70 -18.65 -5.97
N ILE A 142 5.55 -19.30 -5.89
CA ILE A 142 4.47 -18.95 -4.96
C ILE A 142 4.21 -20.15 -4.08
N GLN A 143 4.17 -19.92 -2.78
CA GLN A 143 3.69 -20.92 -1.83
C GLN A 143 2.26 -20.60 -1.44
N LEU A 144 1.42 -21.64 -1.47
CA LEU A 144 0.03 -21.57 -1.09
C LEU A 144 -0.13 -22.24 0.27
N TYR A 145 -0.64 -21.48 1.22
CA TYR A 145 -0.93 -21.93 2.56
C TYR A 145 -2.42 -21.83 2.80
N GLN A 146 -2.99 -22.83 3.44
CA GLN A 146 -4.35 -22.77 3.96
C GLN A 146 -4.27 -22.65 5.48
N PHE A 147 -5.09 -21.78 6.03
CA PHE A 147 -5.12 -21.47 7.46
C PHE A 147 -6.53 -21.60 7.98
N ASP A 148 -6.66 -22.21 9.16
CA ASP A 148 -7.90 -22.25 9.94
C ASP A 148 -7.64 -21.59 11.29
N LEU A 149 -8.29 -20.43 11.51
CA LEU A 149 -8.09 -19.65 12.74
C LEU A 149 -8.64 -20.35 14.00
N GLN A 150 -9.53 -21.33 13.87
CA GLN A 150 -10.12 -22.03 15.03
C GLN A 150 -9.19 -23.12 15.57
N ASN A 151 -8.39 -23.74 14.69
CA ASN A 151 -7.49 -24.84 15.03
C ASN A 151 -6.08 -24.37 15.44
N SER A 152 -5.68 -23.14 15.12
CA SER A 152 -4.39 -22.59 15.54
C SER A 152 -4.41 -22.16 17.02
N ASN A 153 -3.61 -22.81 17.88
CA ASN A 153 -3.45 -22.43 19.29
C ASN A 153 -2.95 -20.97 19.41
N LEU A 154 -3.82 -20.07 19.87
CA LEU A 154 -3.60 -18.61 19.88
C LEU A 154 -2.61 -18.08 20.93
N SER A 155 -1.84 -18.94 21.62
CA SER A 155 -1.17 -18.60 22.88
C SER A 155 0.37 -18.52 22.85
N SER A 156 1.05 -18.84 21.75
CA SER A 156 2.52 -18.74 21.68
C SER A 156 2.99 -17.50 20.94
N GLN A 157 3.94 -16.78 21.55
CA GLN A 157 4.69 -15.67 20.95
C GLN A 157 5.39 -16.04 19.62
N ASP A 158 5.54 -17.34 19.36
CA ASP A 158 5.81 -17.93 18.06
C ASP A 158 4.52 -18.54 17.51
N PHE A 159 3.76 -17.71 16.80
CA PHE A 159 2.48 -18.09 16.21
C PHE A 159 2.72 -18.80 14.88
N GLY A 160 3.20 -20.03 14.93
CA GLY A 160 3.07 -20.92 13.79
C GLY A 160 1.60 -21.29 13.66
N LEU A 161 0.85 -20.63 12.77
CA LEU A 161 -0.45 -21.18 12.35
C LEU A 161 -0.18 -22.63 11.90
N ASP A 162 -0.90 -23.64 12.40
CA ASP A 162 -0.64 -25.03 12.03
C ASP A 162 -0.66 -25.17 10.50
N PHE A 163 0.52 -25.39 9.92
CA PHE A 163 0.76 -25.21 8.49
C PHE A 163 0.50 -26.53 7.78
N GLN A 164 -0.37 -26.51 6.77
CA GLN A 164 -0.22 -27.43 5.65
C GLN A 164 0.15 -26.59 4.43
N ASN A 165 1.45 -26.61 4.07
CA ASN A 165 1.82 -26.31 2.70
C ASN A 165 1.21 -27.41 1.84
N TYR A 166 0.14 -27.07 1.13
CA TYR A 166 -0.59 -28.02 0.31
C TYR A 166 -0.20 -27.92 -1.17
N ALA A 167 0.45 -26.83 -1.58
CA ALA A 167 0.94 -26.66 -2.95
C ALA A 167 2.03 -25.59 -3.10
N GLU A 168 2.93 -25.84 -4.07
CA GLU A 168 3.97 -24.92 -4.51
C GLU A 168 3.88 -24.71 -6.03
N ASP A 169 3.67 -23.47 -6.46
CA ASP A 169 3.71 -23.09 -7.88
C ASP A 169 5.10 -22.56 -8.24
N ARG A 170 5.90 -23.38 -8.94
CA ARG A 170 7.20 -22.96 -9.48
C ARG A 170 7.02 -22.25 -10.80
N ILE A 171 7.56 -21.03 -10.92
CA ILE A 171 7.53 -20.32 -12.18
C ILE A 171 8.48 -21.02 -13.17
N ALA A 172 7.93 -21.57 -14.26
CA ALA A 172 8.69 -22.31 -15.27
C ALA A 172 9.74 -21.41 -15.96
N GLY A 173 10.98 -21.88 -16.12
CA GLY A 173 11.99 -21.20 -16.96
C GLY A 173 12.84 -20.09 -16.30
N ARG A 174 12.96 -20.06 -14.96
CA ARG A 174 13.65 -19.01 -14.19
C ARG A 174 15.08 -18.62 -14.64
N PRO A 175 15.38 -17.30 -14.66
CA PRO A 175 16.58 -16.74 -14.05
C PRO A 175 16.38 -16.59 -12.53
N LEU A 176 17.38 -16.93 -11.71
CA LEU A 176 17.35 -16.93 -10.23
C LEU A 176 17.12 -15.56 -9.55
N THR A 177 16.85 -14.47 -10.29
CA THR A 177 17.02 -13.09 -9.79
C THR A 177 15.90 -12.11 -10.14
N THR A 178 14.72 -12.57 -10.58
CA THR A 178 13.61 -11.66 -10.95
C THR A 178 12.78 -11.26 -9.74
N GLU A 179 12.51 -9.95 -9.59
CA GLU A 179 11.70 -9.39 -8.51
C GLU A 179 10.21 -9.51 -8.83
N ILE A 180 9.43 -10.14 -7.95
CA ILE A 180 7.97 -10.18 -8.08
C ILE A 180 7.39 -8.78 -7.85
N THR A 181 6.42 -8.39 -8.67
CA THR A 181 5.80 -7.07 -8.63
C THR A 181 4.35 -7.10 -8.17
N SER A 182 3.60 -8.17 -8.45
CA SER A 182 2.25 -8.32 -7.91
C SER A 182 1.79 -9.77 -7.87
N VAL A 183 0.88 -10.06 -6.94
CA VAL A 183 0.09 -11.29 -6.87
C VAL A 183 -1.36 -10.89 -6.66
N CYS A 184 -2.26 -11.31 -7.55
CA CYS A 184 -3.69 -11.07 -7.40
C CYS A 184 -4.51 -12.23 -7.96
N ALA A 185 -5.65 -12.51 -7.34
CA ALA A 185 -6.53 -13.56 -7.80
C ALA A 185 -7.84 -13.00 -8.33
N ASN A 186 -8.30 -13.66 -9.39
CA ASN A 186 -9.67 -13.59 -9.85
C ASN A 186 -10.41 -14.80 -9.27
N GLU A 187 -11.03 -14.61 -8.11
CA GLU A 187 -11.71 -15.69 -7.38
C GLU A 187 -12.93 -16.22 -8.16
N THR A 188 -13.56 -15.40 -9.01
CA THR A 188 -14.70 -15.83 -9.84
C THR A 188 -14.31 -16.89 -10.87
N TYR A 189 -13.18 -16.70 -11.52
CA TYR A 189 -12.65 -17.65 -12.51
C TYR A 189 -11.62 -18.62 -11.91
N GLY A 190 -11.43 -18.58 -10.59
CA GLY A 190 -10.46 -19.42 -9.89
C GLY A 190 -9.04 -19.34 -10.48
N THR A 191 -8.59 -18.16 -10.89
CA THR A 191 -7.28 -17.94 -11.51
C THR A 191 -6.45 -16.96 -10.69
N LEU A 192 -5.17 -17.25 -10.51
CA LEU A 192 -4.15 -16.45 -9.84
C LEU A 192 -3.21 -15.86 -10.89
N ALA A 193 -3.03 -14.55 -10.88
CA ALA A 193 -2.02 -13.87 -11.67
C ALA A 193 -0.84 -13.45 -10.78
N THR A 194 0.36 -13.77 -11.25
CA THR A 194 1.62 -13.33 -10.65
C THR A 194 2.49 -12.68 -11.68
N THR A 195 3.07 -11.54 -11.34
CA THR A 195 3.89 -10.74 -12.25
C THR A 195 5.23 -10.43 -11.64
N TRP A 196 6.22 -10.16 -12.49
CA TRP A 196 7.58 -9.85 -12.06
C TRP A 196 8.27 -8.88 -13.01
N LEU A 197 9.33 -8.22 -12.51
CA LEU A 197 10.23 -7.42 -13.30
C LEU A 197 11.06 -8.34 -14.20
N ILE A 198 10.59 -8.50 -15.44
CA ILE A 198 11.41 -8.96 -16.55
C ILE A 198 11.00 -8.20 -17.80
N CYS A 199 11.98 -7.99 -18.68
CA CYS A 199 11.79 -7.32 -19.95
C CYS A 199 12.04 -8.38 -21.04
N ALA A 200 11.09 -9.31 -21.19
CA ALA A 200 11.13 -10.39 -22.17
C ALA A 200 9.75 -10.56 -22.83
N ALA A 201 9.71 -10.77 -24.15
CA ALA A 201 8.45 -10.77 -24.90
C ALA A 201 7.49 -11.92 -24.53
N SER A 202 8.01 -13.05 -24.07
CA SER A 202 7.22 -14.26 -23.78
C SER A 202 7.11 -14.56 -22.28
N TYR A 203 7.59 -13.67 -21.41
CA TYR A 203 7.74 -13.95 -19.99
C TYR A 203 7.48 -12.68 -19.17
N GLY A 204 6.77 -12.81 -18.06
CA GLY A 204 6.44 -11.67 -17.19
C GLY A 204 5.14 -11.86 -16.39
N ILE A 205 4.27 -12.76 -16.84
CA ILE A 205 2.99 -13.08 -16.21
C ILE A 205 2.89 -14.59 -16.10
N MET A 206 2.56 -15.10 -14.90
CA MET A 206 2.13 -16.47 -14.70
C MET A 206 0.66 -16.45 -14.30
N LEU A 207 -0.14 -17.22 -15.02
CA LEU A 207 -1.49 -17.56 -14.65
C LEU A 207 -1.49 -19.00 -14.14
N SER A 208 -1.96 -19.21 -12.91
CA SER A 208 -2.18 -20.55 -12.35
C SER A 208 -3.60 -20.62 -11.77
N PRO A 209 -4.18 -21.82 -11.61
CA PRO A 209 -5.45 -21.94 -10.88
C PRO A 209 -5.32 -21.39 -9.44
N THR A 210 -6.44 -21.08 -8.77
CA THR A 210 -6.45 -20.82 -7.33
C THR A 210 -6.69 -22.10 -6.52
N ARG A 211 -7.43 -23.07 -7.08
CA ARG A 211 -7.67 -24.40 -6.48
C ARG A 211 -6.72 -25.47 -7.00
N VAL A 212 -6.29 -26.38 -6.13
CA VAL A 212 -5.54 -27.57 -6.52
C VAL A 212 -6.58 -28.65 -6.76
N GLU A 213 -6.78 -29.05 -8.01
CA GLU A 213 -7.53 -30.26 -8.31
C GLU A 213 -6.55 -31.43 -8.15
N ASP A 214 -6.93 -32.44 -7.36
CA ASP A 214 -6.19 -33.67 -7.05
C ASP A 214 -4.91 -33.50 -6.22
N VAL A 215 -5.00 -33.52 -4.88
CA VAL A 215 -3.80 -33.76 -4.05
C VAL A 215 -3.49 -35.25 -4.05
N ASP A 216 -2.59 -35.72 -4.93
CA ASP A 216 -1.96 -37.02 -4.73
C ASP A 216 -1.08 -36.92 -3.46
N GLU A 217 -1.50 -37.57 -2.37
CA GLU A 217 -0.83 -37.52 -1.06
C GLU A 217 0.66 -37.91 -1.13
N ASN A 218 1.08 -38.58 -2.21
CA ASN A 218 2.46 -39.01 -2.44
C ASN A 218 3.29 -38.03 -3.29
N ASN A 219 2.70 -36.96 -3.85
CA ASN A 219 3.40 -36.03 -4.73
C ASN A 219 3.01 -34.57 -4.46
N ILE A 220 3.77 -33.92 -3.58
CA ILE A 220 3.66 -32.50 -3.22
C ILE A 220 3.96 -31.57 -4.43
N HIS A 221 4.41 -32.12 -5.56
CA HIS A 221 4.63 -31.43 -6.83
C HIS A 221 3.53 -31.78 -7.83
N LEU A 222 2.32 -31.31 -7.57
CA LEU A 222 1.27 -31.33 -8.57
C LEU A 222 1.53 -30.25 -9.62
N ASP A 223 1.72 -30.71 -10.86
CA ASP A 223 1.88 -29.89 -12.05
C ASP A 223 0.53 -29.20 -12.36
N ARG A 224 0.23 -28.14 -11.61
CA ARG A 224 -0.90 -27.27 -11.93
C ARG A 224 -0.68 -26.74 -13.33
N ARG A 225 -1.70 -26.79 -14.19
CA ARG A 225 -1.61 -26.23 -15.54
C ARG A 225 -1.35 -24.72 -15.45
N GLN A 226 -0.08 -24.35 -15.53
CA GLN A 226 0.37 -22.97 -15.51
C GLN A 226 0.50 -22.47 -16.93
N VAL A 227 0.09 -21.22 -17.14
CA VAL A 227 0.30 -20.51 -18.40
C VAL A 227 1.25 -19.35 -18.12
N VAL A 228 2.37 -19.35 -18.83
CA VAL A 228 3.35 -18.26 -18.77
C VAL A 228 3.18 -17.41 -20.00
N LEU A 229 2.96 -16.12 -19.77
CA LEU A 229 2.70 -15.11 -20.80
C LEU A 229 3.75 -14.00 -20.68
N GLY A 230 3.91 -13.28 -21.78
CA GLY A 230 4.65 -12.03 -21.81
C GLY A 230 3.87 -10.94 -22.53
N PRO A 231 4.38 -9.71 -22.50
CA PRO A 231 3.76 -8.55 -23.15
C PRO A 231 3.83 -8.60 -24.70
N GLY A 232 4.47 -9.62 -25.27
CA GLY A 232 4.71 -9.73 -26.70
C GLY A 232 5.77 -8.73 -27.19
N VAL A 233 5.93 -8.64 -28.52
CA VAL A 233 6.89 -7.74 -29.18
C VAL A 233 6.24 -6.48 -29.78
N SER A 234 4.91 -6.36 -29.69
CA SER A 234 4.14 -5.32 -30.37
C SER A 234 4.48 -3.89 -29.91
N ARG A 235 5.05 -3.74 -28.70
CA ARG A 235 5.48 -2.45 -28.11
C ARG A 235 6.95 -2.41 -27.73
N GLY A 236 7.77 -3.26 -28.36
CA GLY A 236 9.19 -3.43 -28.06
C GLY A 236 9.47 -4.74 -27.33
N SER A 237 10.75 -5.11 -27.26
CA SER A 237 11.21 -6.32 -26.54
C SER A 237 11.31 -6.12 -25.03
N ASP A 238 11.41 -4.86 -24.60
CA ASP A 238 11.81 -4.50 -23.23
C ASP A 238 10.61 -3.93 -22.46
N VAL A 239 9.50 -4.66 -22.44
CA VAL A 239 8.31 -4.28 -21.68
C VAL A 239 8.32 -4.97 -20.32
N CYS A 240 8.52 -4.21 -19.27
CA CYS A 240 8.45 -4.67 -17.89
C CYS A 240 7.02 -4.50 -17.29
N ILE A 241 6.65 -5.37 -16.35
CA ILE A 241 5.31 -5.48 -15.75
C ILE A 241 5.35 -5.12 -14.26
N PHE A 242 4.49 -4.19 -13.84
CA PHE A 242 4.55 -3.55 -12.53
C PHE A 242 3.39 -3.90 -11.60
N SER A 243 2.21 -4.19 -12.14
CA SER A 243 1.02 -4.42 -11.33
C SER A 243 0.01 -5.30 -12.07
N SER A 244 -0.89 -5.92 -11.32
CA SER A 244 -2.01 -6.69 -11.86
C SER A 244 -3.29 -6.39 -11.08
N THR A 245 -4.43 -6.40 -11.77
CA THR A 245 -5.75 -6.30 -11.14
C THR A 245 -6.71 -7.29 -11.81
N PRO A 246 -7.52 -8.05 -11.05
CA PRO A 246 -8.52 -8.94 -11.62
C PRO A 246 -9.64 -8.12 -12.25
N ALA A 247 -10.09 -8.55 -13.43
CA ALA A 247 -11.27 -7.98 -14.04
C ALA A 247 -12.54 -8.47 -13.32
N PRO A 248 -13.56 -7.61 -13.16
CA PRO A 248 -14.82 -8.01 -12.57
C PRO A 248 -15.56 -9.03 -13.45
N PRO A 249 -16.47 -9.85 -12.90
CA PRO A 249 -17.13 -10.95 -13.62
C PRO A 249 -17.88 -10.55 -14.89
N GLN A 250 -18.33 -9.30 -14.97
CA GLN A 250 -19.09 -8.77 -16.11
C GLN A 250 -18.18 -8.31 -17.26
N SER A 251 -16.86 -8.32 -17.07
CA SER A 251 -15.88 -7.96 -18.11
C SER A 251 -15.60 -9.14 -19.03
N ASN A 252 -15.23 -8.85 -20.28
CA ASN A 252 -14.68 -9.85 -21.21
C ASN A 252 -13.17 -10.11 -20.99
N LEU A 253 -12.58 -9.39 -20.03
CA LEU A 253 -11.18 -9.55 -19.64
C LEU A 253 -11.11 -10.42 -18.37
N LEU A 254 -9.97 -11.05 -18.16
CA LEU A 254 -9.66 -11.82 -16.95
C LEU A 254 -8.79 -11.00 -15.98
N PHE A 255 -7.74 -10.36 -16.51
CA PHE A 255 -6.86 -9.46 -15.76
C PHE A 255 -6.46 -8.26 -16.62
N ALA A 256 -6.09 -7.16 -15.94
CA ALA A 256 -5.36 -6.05 -16.53
C ALA A 256 -4.04 -5.84 -15.79
N PHE A 257 -3.00 -5.42 -16.52
CA PHE A 257 -1.62 -5.34 -16.08
C PHE A 257 -1.02 -3.97 -16.41
N GLY A 258 -0.44 -3.33 -15.40
CA GLY A 258 0.32 -2.09 -15.58
C GLY A 258 1.71 -2.43 -16.10
N THR A 259 2.12 -1.80 -17.21
CA THR A 259 3.42 -2.05 -17.84
C THR A 259 4.16 -0.75 -18.13
N SER A 260 5.43 -0.88 -18.52
CA SER A 260 6.25 0.22 -19.07
C SER A 260 5.76 0.75 -20.43
N ALA A 261 4.79 0.07 -21.07
CA ALA A 261 4.26 0.41 -22.38
C ALA A 261 2.73 0.59 -22.38
N GLY A 262 2.14 0.97 -21.24
CA GLY A 262 0.69 1.13 -21.05
C GLY A 262 0.05 -0.05 -20.35
N VAL A 263 -1.24 -0.29 -20.62
CA VAL A 263 -2.00 -1.39 -20.00
C VAL A 263 -2.15 -2.56 -20.96
N LEU A 264 -1.71 -3.73 -20.50
CA LEU A 264 -1.93 -5.03 -21.13
C LEU A 264 -3.11 -5.72 -20.44
N ALA A 265 -3.93 -6.48 -21.15
CA ALA A 265 -5.02 -7.26 -20.58
C ALA A 265 -5.04 -8.67 -21.15
N THR A 266 -5.56 -9.63 -20.37
CA THR A 266 -5.83 -10.99 -20.81
C THR A 266 -7.31 -11.21 -21.00
N ASP A 267 -7.69 -12.01 -22.00
CA ASP A 267 -9.08 -12.43 -22.19
C ASP A 267 -9.54 -13.45 -21.13
N ASN A 268 -10.87 -13.60 -20.99
CA ASN A 268 -11.48 -14.63 -20.15
C ASN A 268 -12.01 -15.84 -20.95
N HIS A 269 -11.70 -15.93 -22.25
CA HIS A 269 -12.23 -16.94 -23.17
C HIS A 269 -11.39 -18.23 -23.23
N GLY A 270 -10.42 -18.38 -22.32
CA GLY A 270 -9.60 -19.59 -22.16
C GLY A 270 -8.42 -19.69 -23.13
N SER A 271 -8.27 -18.75 -24.06
CA SER A 271 -7.07 -18.64 -24.90
C SER A 271 -5.89 -18.04 -24.12
N PHE A 272 -6.19 -17.24 -23.09
CA PHE A 272 -5.22 -16.45 -22.31
C PHE A 272 -4.40 -15.48 -23.18
N ASP A 273 -4.96 -15.04 -24.30
CA ASP A 273 -4.33 -14.08 -25.19
C ASP A 273 -4.16 -12.73 -24.49
N THR A 274 -2.98 -12.13 -24.67
CA THR A 274 -2.64 -10.82 -24.13
C THR A 274 -2.78 -9.75 -25.22
N THR A 275 -3.46 -8.65 -24.88
CA THR A 275 -3.63 -7.52 -25.79
C THR A 275 -3.48 -6.20 -25.05
N PHE A 276 -2.86 -5.21 -25.70
CA PHE A 276 -2.80 -3.87 -25.13
C PHE A 276 -4.17 -3.18 -25.30
N VAL A 277 -4.62 -2.48 -24.25
CA VAL A 277 -5.93 -1.81 -24.22
C VAL A 277 -5.83 -0.28 -24.10
N THR A 278 -4.63 0.26 -23.89
CA THR A 278 -4.36 1.71 -23.96
C THR A 278 -3.46 2.05 -25.14
N PRO A 279 -3.47 3.28 -25.69
CA PRO A 279 -2.53 3.71 -26.73
C PRO A 279 -1.06 3.44 -26.37
N ALA A 280 -0.22 3.29 -27.40
CA ALA A 280 1.23 3.19 -27.19
C ALA A 280 1.77 4.54 -26.68
N PRO A 281 2.75 4.53 -25.76
CA PRO A 281 3.36 5.77 -25.30
C PRO A 281 4.15 6.44 -26.42
N ASP A 282 4.32 7.75 -26.31
CA ASP A 282 5.21 8.51 -27.20
C ASP A 282 6.65 8.02 -27.05
N LYS A 283 7.37 7.83 -28.16
CA LYS A 283 8.75 7.29 -28.16
C LYS A 283 9.73 8.08 -27.29
N ASP A 284 9.49 9.38 -27.12
CA ASP A 284 10.36 10.28 -26.38
C ASP A 284 10.00 10.41 -24.90
N GLN A 285 8.91 9.77 -24.42
CA GLN A 285 8.47 9.86 -23.03
C GLN A 285 8.11 8.48 -22.45
N PRO A 286 8.87 7.97 -21.45
CA PRO A 286 8.49 6.75 -20.77
C PRO A 286 7.19 6.95 -19.98
N ASP A 287 6.21 6.07 -20.21
CA ASP A 287 4.88 6.13 -19.59
C ASP A 287 4.59 4.87 -18.76
N ASP A 288 5.46 4.59 -17.79
CA ASP A 288 5.25 3.46 -16.89
C ASP A 288 3.93 3.59 -16.17
N THR A 289 3.12 2.55 -16.28
CA THR A 289 1.85 2.40 -15.58
C THR A 289 2.07 1.53 -14.35
N PHE A 290 2.05 2.15 -13.17
CA PHE A 290 2.29 1.47 -11.89
C PHE A 290 1.01 0.99 -11.20
N ALA A 291 -0.13 1.62 -11.52
CA ALA A 291 -1.42 1.30 -10.94
C ALA A 291 -2.46 1.09 -12.03
N VAL A 292 -3.22 0.01 -11.91
CA VAL A 292 -4.36 -0.31 -12.77
C VAL A 292 -5.50 -0.80 -11.89
N ASP A 293 -6.72 -0.30 -12.12
CA ASP A 293 -7.92 -0.76 -11.42
C ASP A 293 -9.16 -0.68 -12.31
N PHE A 294 -10.16 -1.51 -12.07
CA PHE A 294 -11.46 -1.39 -12.74
C PHE A 294 -12.41 -0.53 -11.90
N LEU A 295 -13.25 0.27 -12.56
CA LEU A 295 -14.33 0.95 -11.85
C LEU A 295 -15.41 -0.08 -11.49
N ALA A 296 -15.68 -0.29 -10.20
CA ALA A 296 -16.59 -1.30 -9.69
C ALA A 296 -18.02 -1.13 -10.24
N ASP A 297 -18.51 0.11 -10.35
CA ASP A 297 -19.86 0.39 -10.86
C ASP A 297 -19.96 0.30 -12.39
N ASN A 298 -18.83 0.43 -13.09
CA ASN A 298 -18.79 0.32 -14.54
C ASN A 298 -17.50 -0.38 -15.01
N PRO A 299 -17.52 -1.72 -15.04
CA PRO A 299 -16.43 -2.57 -15.52
C PRO A 299 -15.85 -2.24 -16.90
N SER A 300 -16.60 -1.51 -17.74
CA SER A 300 -16.10 -1.07 -19.05
C SER A 300 -15.08 0.06 -18.94
N ILE A 301 -14.91 0.67 -17.76
CA ILE A 301 -13.95 1.74 -17.53
C ILE A 301 -12.76 1.20 -16.74
N LEU A 302 -11.59 1.31 -17.36
CA LEU A 302 -10.32 0.98 -16.77
C LEU A 302 -9.61 2.25 -16.29
N LEU A 303 -9.19 2.25 -15.03
CA LEU A 303 -8.36 3.29 -14.42
C LEU A 303 -6.90 2.88 -14.55
N SER A 304 -6.06 3.80 -15.02
CA SER A 304 -4.60 3.59 -15.06
C SER A 304 -3.85 4.83 -14.63
N GLY A 305 -2.71 4.65 -13.97
CA GLY A 305 -1.86 5.75 -13.55
C GLY A 305 -0.43 5.29 -13.28
N GLY A 306 0.50 6.22 -13.37
CA GLY A 306 1.90 5.88 -13.14
C GLY A 306 2.84 7.08 -13.18
N ARG A 307 3.97 6.94 -13.87
CA ARG A 307 5.14 7.84 -13.82
C ARG A 307 4.82 9.31 -14.10
N ARG A 308 3.83 9.60 -14.95
CA ARG A 308 3.45 10.97 -15.33
C ARG A 308 2.54 11.66 -14.32
N GLY A 309 2.00 10.92 -13.35
CA GLY A 309 1.00 11.46 -12.44
C GLY A 309 -0.32 11.80 -13.12
N VAL A 310 -0.63 11.14 -14.24
CA VAL A 310 -1.90 11.27 -14.95
C VAL A 310 -2.70 10.00 -14.72
N LEU A 311 -3.85 10.13 -14.08
CA LEU A 311 -4.84 9.07 -13.97
C LEU A 311 -5.73 9.13 -15.20
N SER A 312 -5.74 8.06 -16.00
CA SER A 312 -6.51 7.94 -17.23
C SER A 312 -7.73 7.06 -17.00
N LEU A 313 -8.88 7.48 -17.50
CA LEU A 313 -10.12 6.70 -17.54
C LEU A 313 -10.34 6.23 -18.96
N THR A 314 -10.05 4.95 -19.20
CA THR A 314 -10.11 4.33 -20.52
C THR A 314 -11.42 3.55 -20.62
N ASP A 315 -12.31 3.97 -21.53
CA ASP A 315 -13.50 3.19 -21.88
C ASP A 315 -13.12 2.07 -22.86
N LEU A 316 -13.16 0.82 -22.39
CA LEU A 316 -12.76 -0.37 -23.13
C LEU A 316 -13.66 -0.69 -24.33
N ARG A 317 -14.83 -0.04 -24.41
CA ARG A 317 -15.76 -0.20 -25.56
C ARG A 317 -15.35 0.67 -26.74
N ILE A 318 -14.51 1.68 -26.51
CA ILE A 318 -14.04 2.60 -27.54
C ILE A 318 -12.73 2.05 -28.11
N PRO A 319 -12.62 1.90 -29.45
CA PRO A 319 -11.37 1.46 -30.06
C PRO A 319 -10.21 2.36 -29.65
N MET A 320 -9.07 1.75 -29.31
CA MET A 320 -7.86 2.43 -28.84
C MET A 320 -7.42 3.58 -29.75
N SER A 321 -7.55 3.43 -31.07
CA SER A 321 -7.19 4.45 -32.06
C SER A 321 -8.02 5.74 -31.99
N SER A 322 -9.22 5.66 -31.42
CA SER A 322 -10.17 6.77 -31.30
C SER A 322 -10.32 7.26 -29.85
N ALA A 323 -9.65 6.60 -28.90
CA ALA A 323 -9.78 6.89 -27.48
C ALA A 323 -9.08 8.21 -27.12
N LYS A 324 -9.86 9.17 -26.63
CA LYS A 324 -9.35 10.31 -25.84
C LYS A 324 -9.74 10.04 -24.39
N PRO A 325 -8.86 9.43 -23.57
CA PRO A 325 -9.19 9.13 -22.20
C PRO A 325 -9.46 10.44 -21.45
N ASP A 326 -10.50 10.42 -20.63
CA ASP A 326 -10.69 11.49 -19.66
C ASP A 326 -9.65 11.32 -18.55
N THR A 327 -9.12 12.42 -18.01
CA THR A 327 -7.94 12.38 -17.13
C THR A 327 -8.09 13.20 -15.86
N ILE A 328 -7.41 12.73 -14.82
CA ILE A 328 -7.20 13.44 -13.55
C ILE A 328 -5.70 13.57 -13.34
N THR A 329 -5.21 14.80 -13.21
CA THR A 329 -3.78 15.05 -12.95
C THR A 329 -3.50 15.05 -11.45
N HIS A 330 -2.74 14.08 -10.98
CA HIS A 330 -2.18 14.02 -9.63
C HIS A 330 -0.90 14.87 -9.53
N PRO A 331 -0.51 15.44 -8.37
CA PRO A 331 0.66 16.32 -8.30
C PRO A 331 2.01 15.61 -8.52
N SER A 332 2.07 14.29 -8.41
CA SER A 332 3.27 13.45 -8.56
C SER A 332 2.93 12.12 -9.25
N SER A 333 3.93 11.26 -9.48
CA SER A 333 3.73 9.90 -10.00
C SER A 333 2.72 9.14 -9.14
N ILE A 334 1.79 8.45 -9.79
CA ILE A 334 0.76 7.64 -9.13
C ILE A 334 1.32 6.24 -8.87
N THR A 335 1.12 5.74 -7.66
CA THR A 335 1.56 4.39 -7.24
C THR A 335 0.39 3.46 -7.02
N HIS A 336 -0.73 3.97 -6.48
CA HIS A 336 -1.93 3.19 -6.21
C HIS A 336 -3.19 4.00 -6.51
N ILE A 337 -4.22 3.29 -6.97
CA ILE A 337 -5.56 3.81 -7.24
C ILE A 337 -6.53 2.88 -6.53
N ARG A 338 -7.50 3.44 -5.82
CA ARG A 338 -8.62 2.68 -5.26
C ARG A 338 -9.91 3.48 -5.41
N GLN A 339 -10.99 2.80 -5.77
CA GLN A 339 -12.32 3.38 -5.72
C GLN A 339 -12.85 3.38 -4.28
N ILE A 340 -13.43 4.51 -3.87
CA ILE A 340 -14.08 4.65 -2.56
C ILE A 340 -15.58 4.39 -2.69
N ASP A 341 -16.20 5.02 -3.69
CA ASP A 341 -17.60 4.89 -4.04
C ASP A 341 -17.80 5.26 -5.52
N GLN A 342 -19.05 5.34 -5.96
CA GLN A 342 -19.44 5.63 -7.35
C GLN A 342 -18.82 6.89 -7.95
N HIS A 343 -18.41 7.85 -7.12
CA HIS A 343 -17.94 9.15 -7.58
C HIS A 343 -16.57 9.51 -7.07
N ARG A 344 -16.00 8.77 -6.12
CA ARG A 344 -14.74 9.13 -5.49
C ARG A 344 -13.67 8.07 -5.65
N LEU A 345 -12.47 8.55 -5.94
CA LEU A 345 -11.25 7.75 -5.96
C LEU A 345 -10.28 8.29 -4.92
N ILE A 346 -9.47 7.40 -4.34
CA ILE A 346 -8.24 7.75 -3.62
C ILE A 346 -7.04 7.37 -4.49
N VAL A 347 -6.06 8.26 -4.53
CA VAL A 347 -4.86 8.13 -5.34
C VAL A 347 -3.66 8.40 -4.46
N SER A 348 -2.81 7.37 -4.33
CA SER A 348 -1.51 7.48 -3.68
C SER A 348 -0.44 7.80 -4.71
N GLY A 349 0.48 8.67 -4.35
CA GLY A 349 1.58 9.09 -5.19
C GLY A 349 2.85 9.42 -4.42
N LEU A 350 3.94 9.60 -5.18
CA LEU A 350 5.25 9.93 -4.65
C LEU A 350 5.29 11.36 -4.09
N ASN A 351 6.42 11.76 -3.51
CA ASN A 351 6.57 13.07 -2.85
C ASN A 351 5.49 13.34 -1.79
N SER A 352 5.10 12.30 -1.05
CA SER A 352 4.16 12.39 0.08
C SER A 352 2.79 12.94 -0.32
N ASN A 353 2.33 12.65 -1.54
CA ASN A 353 1.02 13.07 -2.00
C ASN A 353 0.04 11.89 -1.95
N LEU A 354 -0.99 12.04 -1.11
CA LEU A 354 -2.14 11.15 -1.07
C LEU A 354 -3.40 12.03 -1.08
N ALA A 355 -4.30 11.76 -2.02
CA ALA A 355 -5.44 12.63 -2.30
C ALA A 355 -6.66 11.86 -2.79
N GLN A 356 -7.84 12.41 -2.51
CA GLN A 356 -9.10 11.96 -3.08
C GLN A 356 -9.60 12.91 -4.16
N TYR A 357 -10.26 12.35 -5.18
CA TYR A 357 -10.82 13.08 -6.31
C TYR A 357 -12.27 12.69 -6.54
N ASP A 358 -13.08 13.65 -7.02
CA ASP A 358 -14.45 13.38 -7.49
C ASP A 358 -14.40 13.19 -9.00
N LEU A 359 -14.90 12.05 -9.48
CA LEU A 359 -15.02 11.72 -10.89
C LEU A 359 -15.92 12.70 -11.65
N ARG A 360 -16.81 13.43 -10.97
CA ARG A 360 -17.69 14.44 -11.56
C ARG A 360 -17.07 15.84 -11.53
N PHE A 361 -16.04 16.07 -10.69
CA PHE A 361 -15.42 17.38 -10.50
C PHE A 361 -13.91 17.36 -10.78
N ARG A 362 -13.55 17.42 -12.07
CA ARG A 362 -12.15 17.33 -12.55
C ARG A 362 -11.54 18.70 -12.86
N ARG A 363 -11.85 19.72 -12.04
CA ARG A 363 -11.37 21.08 -12.30
C ARG A 363 -9.89 21.21 -11.98
N THR A 364 -9.10 21.64 -12.96
CA THR A 364 -7.69 21.95 -12.77
C THR A 364 -7.50 23.16 -11.87
N ARG A 365 -6.56 23.08 -10.92
CA ARG A 365 -6.24 24.19 -10.04
C ARG A 365 -5.30 25.16 -10.75
N ASN A 366 -5.79 26.36 -11.06
CA ASN A 366 -4.97 27.46 -11.58
C ASN A 366 -4.23 28.17 -10.44
N LEU A 367 -3.35 27.48 -9.72
CA LEU A 367 -2.42 28.15 -8.80
C LEU A 367 -1.13 28.47 -9.56
N ARG A 368 -0.71 29.74 -9.53
CA ARG A 368 0.65 30.07 -9.95
C ARG A 368 1.59 29.38 -8.97
N PRO A 369 2.48 28.47 -9.42
CA PRO A 369 3.37 27.78 -8.50
C PRO A 369 4.25 28.81 -7.79
N THR A 370 4.44 28.63 -6.47
CA THR A 370 5.32 29.51 -5.69
C THR A 370 6.76 29.43 -6.22
N PRO A 371 7.62 30.43 -5.97
CA PRO A 371 9.03 30.37 -6.36
C PRO A 371 9.73 29.10 -5.85
N GLU A 372 9.41 28.65 -4.63
CA GLU A 372 9.90 27.38 -4.04
C GLU A 372 9.41 26.14 -4.80
N GLN A 373 8.14 26.12 -5.23
CA GLN A 373 7.62 25.05 -6.07
C GLN A 373 8.27 25.05 -7.45
N ARG A 374 8.68 26.22 -7.98
CA ARG A 374 9.42 26.33 -9.25
C ARG A 374 10.87 25.86 -9.14
N THR A 375 11.55 26.12 -8.02
CA THR A 375 12.91 25.57 -7.78
C THR A 375 12.87 24.07 -7.53
N LYS A 376 11.84 23.54 -6.84
CA LYS A 376 11.60 22.10 -6.69
C LYS A 376 11.03 21.42 -7.95
N ALA A 377 10.41 22.15 -8.87
CA ALA A 377 9.88 21.64 -10.14
C ALA A 377 10.95 21.09 -11.10
N LYS A 378 12.24 21.21 -10.76
CA LYS A 378 13.29 20.40 -11.41
C LYS A 378 13.11 18.90 -11.12
N SER A 379 12.34 18.52 -10.09
CA SER A 379 11.78 17.17 -9.95
C SER A 379 10.35 17.15 -10.51
N LYS A 380 9.99 16.03 -11.15
CA LYS A 380 8.80 15.71 -11.95
C LYS A 380 7.44 15.97 -11.26
N LEU A 381 7.14 17.21 -10.86
CA LEU A 381 5.87 17.60 -10.24
C LEU A 381 4.94 18.22 -11.28
N ASN A 382 3.66 17.82 -11.21
CA ASN A 382 2.62 18.41 -12.05
C ASN A 382 2.24 19.79 -11.50
N LEU A 383 2.53 20.84 -12.27
CA LEU A 383 2.33 22.24 -11.85
C LEU A 383 0.87 22.67 -11.80
N ARG A 384 -0.03 21.91 -12.43
CA ARG A 384 -1.47 22.19 -12.50
C ARG A 384 -2.27 20.92 -12.18
N PRO A 385 -2.21 20.42 -10.94
CA PRO A 385 -2.95 19.23 -10.57
C PRO A 385 -4.46 19.50 -10.56
N THR A 386 -5.23 18.43 -10.69
CA THR A 386 -6.68 18.46 -10.46
C THR A 386 -6.95 18.77 -9.00
N THR A 387 -8.03 19.49 -8.72
CA THR A 387 -8.40 19.86 -7.36
C THR A 387 -8.82 18.63 -6.58
N ALA A 388 -8.07 18.28 -5.54
CA ALA A 388 -8.42 17.21 -4.62
C ALA A 388 -9.57 17.63 -3.70
N ILE A 389 -10.46 16.70 -3.35
CA ILE A 389 -11.51 16.89 -2.34
C ILE A 389 -10.91 16.78 -0.94
N LEU A 390 -10.04 15.79 -0.75
CA LEU A 390 -9.41 15.46 0.53
C LEU A 390 -7.93 15.17 0.30
N THR A 391 -7.08 15.56 1.24
CA THR A 391 -5.63 15.34 1.21
C THR A 391 -5.15 14.80 2.53
N TYR A 392 -4.07 14.02 2.52
CA TYR A 392 -3.51 13.35 3.70
C TYR A 392 -2.14 13.95 4.00
N PRO A 393 -2.06 15.05 4.78
CA PRO A 393 -0.84 15.84 4.95
C PRO A 393 0.29 15.10 5.68
N ASP A 394 -0.07 14.07 6.44
CA ASP A 394 0.83 13.26 7.25
C ASP A 394 1.29 11.98 6.53
N TYR A 395 0.80 11.73 5.30
CA TYR A 395 1.30 10.64 4.47
C TYR A 395 2.76 10.91 4.08
N GLN A 396 3.62 9.90 4.14
CA GLN A 396 5.04 10.02 3.82
C GLN A 396 5.47 8.91 2.87
N ASN A 397 5.91 9.31 1.68
CA ASN A 397 6.51 8.43 0.67
C ASN A 397 7.26 9.29 -0.34
N SER A 398 8.59 9.33 -0.27
CA SER A 398 9.38 10.18 -1.14
C SER A 398 9.44 9.60 -2.56
N ALA A 399 9.79 8.32 -2.69
CA ALA A 399 10.14 7.71 -3.98
C ALA A 399 9.76 6.22 -4.13
N SER A 400 9.17 5.60 -3.13
CA SER A 400 8.89 4.17 -3.10
C SER A 400 7.56 3.83 -3.77
N HIS A 401 7.61 3.47 -5.06
CA HIS A 401 6.39 3.11 -5.82
C HIS A 401 5.80 1.74 -5.46
N GLN A 402 6.61 0.83 -4.92
CA GLN A 402 6.19 -0.49 -4.45
C GLN A 402 5.70 -0.50 -2.99
N ALA A 403 5.63 0.66 -2.32
CA ALA A 403 5.14 0.75 -0.95
C ALA A 403 3.68 0.31 -0.89
N GLY A 404 3.36 -0.67 -0.04
CA GLY A 404 2.01 -1.23 0.07
C GLY A 404 0.94 -0.20 0.43
N PHE A 405 -0.28 -0.39 -0.09
CA PHE A 405 -1.40 0.51 0.15
C PHE A 405 -2.72 -0.26 0.02
N ASP A 406 -3.62 -0.08 0.98
CA ASP A 406 -4.97 -0.64 0.90
C ASP A 406 -5.98 0.16 1.71
N ILE A 407 -7.27 -0.04 1.44
CA ILE A 407 -8.36 0.66 2.14
C ILE A 407 -9.40 -0.34 2.63
N ASP A 408 -10.00 -0.07 3.78
CA ASP A 408 -11.22 -0.72 4.23
C ASP A 408 -12.36 0.30 4.22
N LEU A 409 -13.28 0.10 3.27
CA LEU A 409 -14.47 0.94 3.11
C LEU A 409 -15.45 0.75 4.27
N GLU A 410 -15.51 -0.42 4.90
CA GLU A 410 -16.41 -0.72 6.02
C GLU A 410 -15.96 0.00 7.29
N ALA A 411 -14.66 -0.10 7.62
CA ALA A 411 -14.09 0.61 8.77
C ALA A 411 -13.81 2.09 8.51
N GLY A 412 -13.76 2.53 7.24
CA GLY A 412 -13.36 3.89 6.88
C GLY A 412 -11.88 4.17 7.15
N ILE A 413 -11.01 3.19 6.90
CA ILE A 413 -9.57 3.24 7.18
C ILE A 413 -8.77 3.15 5.88
N VAL A 414 -7.70 3.94 5.79
CA VAL A 414 -6.65 3.82 4.78
C VAL A 414 -5.40 3.31 5.47
N ALA A 415 -4.83 2.20 5.00
CA ALA A 415 -3.54 1.70 5.44
C ALA A 415 -2.49 2.02 4.37
N ALA A 416 -1.42 2.72 4.76
CA ALA A 416 -0.35 3.08 3.84
C ALA A 416 1.02 2.72 4.43
N ALA A 417 1.82 2.04 3.63
CA ALA A 417 3.22 1.83 3.91
C ALA A 417 3.98 3.14 3.69
N GLN A 418 4.96 3.38 4.53
CA GLN A 418 5.77 4.59 4.52
C GLN A 418 7.25 4.22 4.50
N GLU A 419 8.08 5.15 4.02
CA GLU A 419 9.54 5.04 4.16
C GLU A 419 9.88 5.21 5.64
N ALA A 420 10.10 4.08 6.32
CA ALA A 420 10.32 4.06 7.76
C ALA A 420 11.60 4.82 8.10
N ASP A 421 11.50 5.75 9.03
CA ASP A 421 12.65 6.39 9.69
C ASP A 421 12.44 6.33 11.21
N GLU A 422 13.34 6.91 11.99
CA GLU A 422 13.22 6.91 13.45
C GLU A 422 11.93 7.61 13.96
N PHE A 423 11.26 8.37 13.10
CA PHE A 423 10.10 9.20 13.44
C PHE A 423 8.80 8.75 12.73
N THR A 424 8.94 7.95 11.68
CA THR A 424 7.88 7.59 10.76
C THR A 424 7.76 6.08 10.78
N PRO A 425 6.63 5.53 11.26
CA PRO A 425 6.45 4.09 11.29
C PRO A 425 6.39 3.55 9.86
N ALA A 426 6.76 2.28 9.67
CA ALA A 426 6.68 1.62 8.35
C ALA A 426 5.23 1.50 7.85
N VAL A 427 4.25 1.50 8.76
CA VAL A 427 2.81 1.47 8.47
C VAL A 427 2.14 2.60 9.23
N GLN A 428 1.27 3.35 8.56
CA GLN A 428 0.43 4.37 9.17
C GLN A 428 -1.01 4.23 8.67
N LEU A 429 -1.95 4.31 9.61
CA LEU A 429 -3.38 4.32 9.33
C LEU A 429 -3.91 5.75 9.27
N PHE A 430 -4.86 5.99 8.37
CA PHE A 430 -5.51 7.28 8.19
C PHE A 430 -7.02 7.13 8.10
N SER A 431 -7.76 8.16 8.53
CA SER A 431 -9.19 8.23 8.33
C SER A 431 -9.49 8.38 6.85
N LEU A 432 -10.29 7.49 6.28
CA LEU A 432 -10.75 7.58 4.89
C LEU A 432 -11.60 8.83 4.66
N HIS A 433 -12.36 9.27 5.66
CA HIS A 433 -13.25 10.44 5.53
C HIS A 433 -12.60 11.74 5.95
N GLY A 434 -11.66 11.70 6.90
CA GLY A 434 -11.07 12.89 7.50
C GLY A 434 -9.65 13.21 7.02
N GLY A 435 -8.93 12.27 6.43
CA GLY A 435 -7.57 12.49 5.92
C GLY A 435 -6.48 12.62 6.99
N TYR A 436 -6.83 12.58 8.28
CA TYR A 436 -5.90 12.65 9.40
C TYR A 436 -5.39 11.26 9.81
N LYS A 437 -4.23 11.21 10.46
CA LYS A 437 -3.66 9.98 11.04
C LYS A 437 -4.58 9.42 12.13
N LEU A 438 -4.79 8.12 12.11
CA LEU A 438 -5.43 7.39 13.19
C LEU A 438 -4.37 6.92 14.19
N ALA A 439 -4.71 6.95 15.47
CA ALA A 439 -3.86 6.32 16.49
C ALA A 439 -4.03 4.80 16.41
N SER A 440 -2.94 4.11 16.04
CA SER A 440 -2.88 2.66 15.92
C SER A 440 -1.54 2.18 16.48
N PRO A 441 -1.34 2.20 17.80
CA PRO A 441 -0.02 2.07 18.43
C PRO A 441 0.68 0.74 18.07
N LEU A 442 -0.08 -0.35 17.93
CA LEU A 442 0.47 -1.68 17.66
C LEU A 442 0.74 -1.91 16.17
N ALA A 443 -0.14 -1.44 15.29
CA ALA A 443 0.10 -1.50 13.84
C ALA A 443 1.24 -0.56 13.41
N ASN A 444 1.30 0.64 13.98
CA ASN A 444 2.40 1.59 13.76
C ASN A 444 3.72 1.09 14.37
N GLY A 445 3.63 0.26 15.42
CA GLY A 445 4.78 -0.37 16.06
C GLY A 445 5.39 -1.53 15.27
N PHE A 446 4.91 -1.83 14.06
CA PHE A 446 5.48 -2.87 13.23
C PHE A 446 6.96 -2.59 12.92
N GLN A 447 7.83 -3.47 13.39
CA GLN A 447 9.26 -3.48 13.08
C GLN A 447 9.64 -4.90 12.69
N ALA A 448 10.04 -5.13 11.43
CA ALA A 448 10.72 -6.37 11.10
C ALA A 448 12.06 -6.42 11.84
N LYS A 449 12.29 -7.50 12.59
CA LYS A 449 13.57 -7.75 13.24
C LYS A 449 14.64 -8.01 12.18
N GLY A 450 15.72 -7.22 12.18
CA GLY A 450 17.04 -7.64 11.70
C GLY A 450 17.35 -7.48 10.20
N ASP A 451 16.85 -6.46 9.49
CA ASP A 451 17.18 -6.29 8.06
C ASP A 451 17.34 -4.82 7.61
N GLU A 452 18.14 -4.62 6.56
CA GLU A 452 18.42 -3.30 5.93
C GLU A 452 17.26 -2.79 5.05
N ASP A 453 16.35 -3.67 4.61
CA ASP A 453 15.19 -3.29 3.78
C ASP A 453 13.91 -3.20 4.62
N LEU A 454 13.58 -1.97 5.00
CA LEU A 454 12.44 -1.65 5.87
C LEU A 454 11.11 -1.47 5.13
N LEU A 455 11.10 -1.61 3.80
CA LEU A 455 9.90 -1.29 3.02
C LEU A 455 8.83 -2.38 3.13
N VAL A 456 7.67 -2.01 3.66
CA VAL A 456 6.45 -2.82 3.59
C VAL A 456 5.94 -2.78 2.15
N LYS A 457 5.98 -3.94 1.48
CA LYS A 457 5.61 -4.07 0.06
C LYS A 457 4.14 -4.39 -0.15
N CYS A 458 3.46 -4.98 0.83
CA CYS A 458 2.05 -5.32 0.70
C CYS A 458 1.29 -5.04 2.00
N LEU A 459 0.18 -4.32 1.87
CA LEU A 459 -0.82 -4.14 2.89
C LEU A 459 -2.13 -4.68 2.34
N ARG A 460 -2.89 -5.43 3.16
CA ARG A 460 -4.17 -5.98 2.74
C ARG A 460 -5.16 -6.01 3.89
N PHE A 461 -6.31 -5.39 3.73
CA PHE A 461 -7.48 -5.69 4.55
C PHE A 461 -8.19 -6.92 3.97
N ALA A 462 -8.30 -7.98 4.76
CA ALA A 462 -8.91 -9.22 4.32
C ALA A 462 -9.97 -9.69 5.32
N ARG A 463 -11.09 -10.19 4.80
CA ARG A 463 -12.06 -10.96 5.60
C ARG A 463 -11.53 -12.38 5.67
N ASP A 464 -10.96 -12.75 6.81
CA ASP A 464 -10.32 -14.04 7.09
C ASP A 464 -11.21 -14.98 7.90
N SER A 465 -12.40 -14.51 8.28
CA SER A 465 -13.49 -15.31 8.86
C SER A 465 -14.86 -14.76 8.47
N ASP A 466 -15.88 -15.61 8.50
CA ASP A 466 -17.30 -15.29 8.27
C ASP A 466 -17.80 -14.27 9.31
N SER A 467 -17.29 -14.37 10.53
CA SER A 467 -17.64 -13.48 11.64
C SER A 467 -16.49 -12.52 11.94
N GLY A 468 -16.82 -11.27 12.25
CA GLY A 468 -15.85 -10.27 12.66
C GLY A 468 -15.48 -9.24 11.59
N MET A 469 -14.60 -8.34 12.01
CA MET A 469 -14.06 -7.28 11.17
C MET A 469 -12.93 -7.83 10.29
N LYS A 470 -12.61 -7.12 9.20
CA LYS A 470 -11.45 -7.45 8.38
C LYS A 470 -10.17 -7.32 9.19
N SER A 471 -9.29 -8.29 9.04
CA SER A 471 -7.93 -8.23 9.59
C SER A 471 -7.01 -7.47 8.62
N LEU A 472 -6.07 -6.71 9.17
CA LEU A 472 -5.00 -6.06 8.41
C LEU A 472 -3.78 -6.98 8.37
N TYR A 473 -3.32 -7.29 7.16
CA TYR A 473 -2.10 -8.05 6.93
C TYR A 473 -1.00 -7.13 6.41
N VAL A 474 0.20 -7.27 6.98
CA VAL A 474 1.38 -6.46 6.69
C VAL A 474 2.51 -7.37 6.21
N GLY A 475 2.89 -7.24 4.95
CA GLY A 475 3.91 -8.06 4.30
C GLY A 475 5.23 -7.29 4.14
N GLN A 476 6.26 -7.82 4.76
CA GLN A 476 7.63 -7.30 4.64
C GLN A 476 8.60 -8.47 4.47
N LYS A 477 9.23 -8.53 3.30
CA LYS A 477 10.28 -9.50 2.97
C LYS A 477 9.85 -10.96 3.18
N LYS A 478 10.16 -11.54 4.34
CA LYS A 478 9.83 -12.93 4.70
C LYS A 478 8.65 -13.05 5.66
N VAL A 479 8.18 -11.95 6.23
CA VAL A 479 7.19 -11.94 7.31
C VAL A 479 5.89 -11.34 6.81
N ILE A 480 4.78 -12.01 7.12
CA ILE A 480 3.43 -11.49 6.96
C ILE A 480 2.80 -11.46 8.36
N GLN A 481 2.65 -10.26 8.90
CA GLN A 481 2.05 -10.04 10.21
C GLN A 481 0.56 -9.79 10.06
N ARG A 482 -0.26 -10.49 10.86
CA ARG A 482 -1.70 -10.27 10.94
C ARG A 482 -2.03 -9.38 12.14
N TYR A 483 -2.90 -8.40 11.92
CA TYR A 483 -3.51 -7.56 12.94
C TYR A 483 -5.03 -7.74 12.86
N ALA A 484 -5.66 -8.17 13.94
CA ALA A 484 -7.10 -8.32 14.02
C ALA A 484 -7.64 -7.48 15.18
N TRP A 485 -8.92 -7.15 15.13
CA TRP A 485 -9.54 -6.37 16.20
C TRP A 485 -9.71 -7.24 17.46
N GLY A 486 -9.28 -6.73 18.61
CA GLY A 486 -9.43 -7.43 19.88
C GLY A 486 -8.79 -6.69 21.04
N GLU A 487 -8.85 -7.30 22.22
CA GLU A 487 -8.16 -6.79 23.40
C GLU A 487 -6.66 -7.09 23.33
N VAL A 488 -5.87 -6.22 23.97
CA VAL A 488 -4.44 -6.47 24.17
C VAL A 488 -4.35 -7.53 25.24
N ASP A 489 -3.71 -8.66 24.95
CA ASP A 489 -3.46 -9.67 25.98
C ASP A 489 -2.45 -9.05 26.98
N ASP A 490 -2.92 -8.71 28.19
CA ASP A 490 -2.09 -8.25 29.29
C ASP A 490 -1.19 -9.42 29.74
N GLY A 491 -0.03 -9.54 29.10
CA GLY A 491 0.99 -10.56 29.37
C GLY A 491 1.70 -10.40 30.71
#